data_AF-A0A2E3QA77-F1
#
_entry.id   AF-A0A2E3QA77-F1
#
_cell.length_a   1.000
_cell.length_b   1.000
_cell.length_c   1.000
_cell.angle_alpha   90.00
_cell.angle_beta   90.00
_cell.angle_gamma   90.00
#
_symmetry.space_group_name_H-M   'P 1'
#
loop_
_entity.id
_entity.type
_entity.pdbx_description
1 polymer ?
#
loop_
_entity_poly.entity_id
_entity_poly.type
_entity_poly.pdbx_seq_one_letter_code
_entity_poly.pdbx_strand_id
1 'polypeptide(L)' 'MNMTNENIIVLITCVFGFCLLGFGFTNRDRNWGVVMMWVGIITMLAPIAWRLLTLFD' A
#
# COMPACT_ATOMS: atom_id res chain seq x y z
N MET A 1 18.29 -2.79 -8.08
CA MET A 1 18.77 -2.99 -6.69
C MET A 1 19.01 -4.49 -6.52
N ASN A 2 19.57 -5.00 -5.42
CA ASN A 2 19.61 -6.46 -5.25
C ASN A 2 18.18 -6.99 -4.97
N MET A 3 17.81 -8.17 -5.47
CA MET A 3 16.45 -8.71 -5.38
C MET A 3 15.91 -8.76 -3.94
N THR A 4 16.78 -9.03 -2.97
CA THR A 4 16.43 -9.01 -1.55
C THR A 4 15.92 -7.63 -1.09
N ASN A 5 16.55 -6.55 -1.55
CA ASN A 5 16.17 -5.19 -1.14
C ASN A 5 14.82 -4.78 -1.75
N GLU A 6 14.55 -5.19 -2.99
CA GLU A 6 13.27 -4.92 -3.67
C GLU A 6 12.11 -5.63 -2.95
N ASN A 7 12.32 -6.89 -2.56
CA ASN A 7 11.32 -7.64 -1.79
C ASN A 7 11.06 -7.02 -0.41
N ILE A 8 12.11 -6.56 0.28
CA ILE A 8 11.96 -5.87 1.57
C ILE A 8 11.14 -4.58 1.42
N ILE A 9 11.38 -3.79 0.38
CA ILE A 9 10.64 -2.55 0.13
C ILE A 9 9.16 -2.85 -0.12
N VAL A 10 8.85 -3.83 -0.98
CA VAL A 10 7.46 -4.24 -1.24
C VAL A 10 6.77 -4.69 0.06
N LEU A 11 7.45 -5.50 0.88
CA LEU A 11 6.92 -5.93 2.17
C LEU A 11 6.63 -4.76 3.11
N ILE A 12 7.56 -3.80 3.24
CA ILE A 12 7.37 -2.61 4.08
C ILE A 12 6.19 -1.78 3.58
N THR A 13 6.07 -1.57 2.26
CA THR A 13 4.94 -0.85 1.66
C THR A 13 3.61 -1.55 1.94
N CYS A 14 3.55 -2.88 1.81
CA CYS A 14 2.35 -3.66 2.11
C CYS A 14 1.97 -3.59 3.59
N VAL A 15 2.93 -3.76 4.50
CA VAL A 15 2.69 -3.67 5.95
C VAL A 15 2.16 -2.28 6.31
N PHE A 16 2.77 -1.23 5.76
CA PHE A 16 2.33 0.15 5.98
C PHE A 16 0.90 0.39 5.47
N GLY A 17 0.58 -0.08 4.25
CA GLY A 17 -0.77 -0.03 3.71
C GLY A 17 -1.78 -0.76 4.60
N PHE A 18 -1.41 -1.91 5.16
CA PHE A 18 -2.28 -2.70 6.04
C PHE A 18 -2.56 -1.98 7.36
N CYS A 19 -1.55 -1.33 7.94
CA CYS A 19 -1.72 -0.49 9.12
C CYS A 19 -2.66 0.70 8.85
N LEU A 20 -2.55 1.35 7.70
CA LEU A 20 -3.45 2.43 7.30
C LEU A 20 -4.90 1.95 7.14
N LEU A 21 -5.11 0.77 6.55
CA LEU A 21 -6.43 0.15 6.45
C LEU A 21 -7.01 -0.16 7.84
N GLY A 22 -6.21 -0.74 8.74
CA GLY A 22 -6.65 -1.05 10.10
C GLY A 22 -7.01 0.21 10.90
N PHE A 23 -6.17 1.24 10.84
CA PHE A 23 -6.43 2.50 11.54
C PHE A 23 -7.59 3.28 10.92
N GLY A 24 -7.69 3.28 9.59
CA GLY A 24 -8.82 3.88 8.86
C GLY A 24 -10.13 3.18 9.18
N PHE A 25 -10.14 1.84 9.24
CA PHE A 25 -11.31 1.05 9.60
C PHE A 25 -11.74 1.29 11.06
N THR A 26 -10.78 1.41 11.97
CA THR A 26 -11.04 1.73 13.39
C THR A 26 -11.76 3.08 13.55
N ASN A 27 -11.46 4.04 12.67
CA ASN A 27 -12.06 5.38 12.69
C ASN A 27 -13.07 5.60 11.54
N ARG A 28 -13.63 4.53 10.97
CA ARG A 28 -14.48 4.59 9.76
C ARG A 28 -15.71 5.48 9.89
N ASP A 29 -16.19 5.68 11.12
CA ASP A 29 -17.35 6.53 11.43
C ASP A 29 -17.03 8.02 11.18
N ARG A 30 -15.74 8.36 11.13
CA ARG A 30 -15.24 9.69 10.77
C ARG A 30 -14.87 9.69 9.30
N ASN A 31 -15.21 10.77 8.60
CA ASN A 31 -14.88 10.93 7.17
C ASN A 31 -13.37 10.70 6.87
N TRP A 32 -12.49 11.10 7.79
CA TRP A 32 -11.05 10.84 7.66
C TRP A 32 -10.65 9.36 7.77
N GLY A 33 -11.39 8.52 8.50
CA GLY A 33 -11.12 7.08 8.55
C GLY A 33 -11.32 6.43 7.18
N VAL A 34 -12.40 6.81 6.48
CA VAL A 34 -12.65 6.35 5.11
C VAL A 34 -11.56 6.82 4.15
N VAL A 35 -11.09 8.07 4.25
CA VAL A 35 -9.97 8.57 3.44
C VAL A 35 -8.68 7.79 3.72
N MET A 36 -8.38 7.48 4.99
CA MET A 36 -7.22 6.65 5.34
C MET A 36 -7.33 5.23 4.76
N MET A 37 -8.53 4.66 4.70
CA MET A 37 -8.76 3.38 4.03
C MET A 37 -8.43 3.47 2.53
N TRP A 38 -8.89 4.52 1.83
CA TRP A 38 -8.54 4.74 0.42
C TRP A 38 -7.03 4.86 0.20
N VAL A 39 -6.34 5.62 1.06
CA VAL A 39 -4.88 5.76 0.99
C VAL A 39 -4.19 4.40 1.21
N GLY A 40 -4.68 3.58 2.14
CA GLY A 40 -4.20 2.21 2.37
C GLY A 40 -4.34 1.30 1.14
N ILE A 41 -5.47 1.37 0.44
CA ILE A 41 -5.69 0.61 -0.80
C ILE A 41 -4.70 1.06 -1.89
N ILE A 42 -4.56 2.38 -2.11
CA ILE A 42 -3.66 2.93 -3.12
C ILE A 42 -2.20 2.54 -2.84
N THR A 43 -1.78 2.58 -1.58
CA THR A 43 -0.42 2.16 -1.20
C THR A 43 -0.16 0.69 -1.48
N MET A 44 -1.14 -0.19 -1.29
CA MET A 44 -1.00 -1.61 -1.66
C MET A 44 -1.00 -1.86 -3.17
N LEU A 45 -1.72 -1.04 -3.93
CA LEU A 45 -1.76 -1.14 -5.39
C LEU A 45 -0.50 -0.60 -6.05
N ALA A 46 0.25 0.29 -5.40
CA ALA A 46 1.47 0.90 -5.94
C ALA A 46 2.51 -0.10 -6.46
N PRO A 47 2.94 -1.15 -5.71
CA PRO A 47 3.89 -2.13 -6.23
C PRO A 47 3.35 -2.95 -7.41
N ILE A 48 2.02 -3.19 -7.45
CA ILE A 48 1.37 -3.87 -8.58
C ILE A 48 1.40 -2.98 -9.83
N ALA A 49 1.01 -1.71 -9.67
CA ALA A 49 1.03 -0.73 -10.75
C ALA A 49 2.46 -0.55 -11.32
N TRP A 50 3.46 -0.47 -10.43
CA TRP A 50 4.86 -0.41 -10.85
C TRP A 50 5.27 -1.63 -11.66
N ARG A 51 4.95 -2.84 -11.18
CA ARG A 51 5.23 -4.09 -11.90
C ARG A 51 4.56 -4.14 -13.26
N LEU A 52 3.33 -3.66 -13.38
CA LEU A 52 2.61 -3.62 -14.66
C LEU A 52 3.24 -2.63 -15.63
N LEU A 53 3.66 -1.45 -15.15
CA LEU A 53 4.33 -0.44 -15.97
C LEU A 53 5.66 -0.98 -16.54
N THR A 54 6.45 -1.65 -15.71
CA THR A 54 7.75 -2.20 -16.12
C THR A 54 7.68 -3.60 -16.72
N LEU A 55 6.48 -4.15 -16.96
CA LEU A 55 6.33 -5.52 -17.47
C LEU A 55 6.63 -5.62 -18.96
N PHE A 56 6.43 -4.53 -19.69
CA PHE A 56 6.51 -4.46 -21.15
C PHE A 56 7.68 -3.59 -21.66
N ASP A 57 8.44 -3.00 -20.73
CA ASP A 57 9.76 -2.39 -20.99
C ASP A 57 10.84 -3.48 -21.02
#